data_AF-A0A2J6SDY0-F1
#
_entry.id   AF-A0A2J6SDY0-F1
#
_cell.length_a   1.000
_cell.length_b   1.000
_cell.length_c   1.000
_cell.angle_alpha   90.00
_cell.angle_beta   90.00
_cell.angle_gamma   90.00
#
_symmetry.space_group_name_H-M   'P 1'
#
loop_
_entity.id
_entity.type
_entity.pdbx_description
1 polymer ?
#
loop_
_entity_poly.entity_id
_entity_poly.type
_entity_poly.pdbx_seq_one_letter_code
_entity_poly.pdbx_strand_id
1 'polypeptide(L)'
;WAGSIVTAASELSFYSVTGTLIAPDPKLPVGGNSSETWYGSAWVGIDGVGDGEGGLFQAGIEWVLSPTVNNGDSTTKLTFEAWYEWLPEPFYSMGNIAISPGDVITIQCQAATASNGTCWIGDQSTGAVVSKNFQSPSIGNDLKGHNAEWIVEKLSYNGEYHFANFGTVEWFDCAAGTRTVPGNAAPPFLYPGD
;
A
#
# COMPACT_ATOMS: atom_id res chain seq x y z
N TRP A 1 2.89 11.07 -5.23
CA TRP A 1 1.98 10.59 -4.17
C TRP A 1 0.90 11.61 -3.88
N ALA A 2 -0.28 11.17 -3.50
CA ALA A 2 -1.36 12.02 -2.98
C ALA A 2 -1.96 11.36 -1.74
N GLY A 3 -2.07 12.08 -0.63
CA GLY A 3 -2.58 11.50 0.61
C GLY A 3 -2.10 12.25 1.85
N SER A 4 -2.14 11.56 2.99
CA SER A 4 -1.73 12.11 4.28
C SER A 4 -0.39 11.53 4.72
N ILE A 5 0.47 12.38 5.26
CA ILE A 5 1.79 12.04 5.78
C ILE A 5 1.89 12.68 7.15
N VAL A 6 2.18 11.87 8.16
CA VAL A 6 2.38 12.34 9.54
C VAL A 6 3.84 12.16 9.91
N THR A 7 4.44 13.20 10.48
CA THR A 7 5.82 13.18 10.94
C THR A 7 5.90 12.96 12.45
N ALA A 8 6.77 12.07 12.88
CA ALA A 8 6.99 11.78 14.29
C ALA A 8 7.63 12.98 15.03
N ALA A 9 7.31 13.12 16.32
CA ALA A 9 8.07 13.99 17.21
C ALA A 9 9.50 13.45 17.40
N SER A 10 10.45 14.31 17.77
CA SER A 10 11.89 13.98 17.82
C SER A 10 12.26 12.79 18.70
N GLU A 11 11.45 12.51 19.72
CA GLU A 11 11.62 11.47 20.72
C GLU A 11 10.86 10.18 20.37
N LEU A 12 10.09 10.19 19.29
CA LEU A 12 9.23 9.10 18.84
C LEU A 12 9.67 8.57 17.48
N SER A 13 9.38 7.29 17.24
CA SER A 13 9.43 6.70 15.92
C SER A 13 8.20 5.83 15.66
N PHE A 14 7.65 5.90 14.46
CA PHE A 14 6.58 5.02 14.03
C PHE A 14 7.08 3.58 13.92
N TYR A 15 6.24 2.66 14.38
CA TYR A 15 6.45 1.22 14.23
C TYR A 15 5.23 0.52 13.64
N SER A 16 4.07 1.15 13.58
CA SER A 16 2.90 0.60 12.90
C SER A 16 2.11 1.70 12.19
N VAL A 17 1.45 1.29 11.11
CA VAL A 17 0.49 2.11 10.37
C VAL A 17 -0.65 1.21 9.92
N THR A 18 -1.88 1.69 10.06
CA THR A 18 -3.12 0.99 9.69
C THR A 18 -4.04 1.96 8.95
N GLY A 19 -4.71 1.51 7.90
CA GLY A 19 -5.77 2.25 7.24
C GLY A 19 -6.75 1.30 6.56
N THR A 20 -8.01 1.70 6.52
CA THR A 20 -9.07 1.01 5.81
C THR A 20 -9.55 1.87 4.63
N LEU A 21 -9.89 1.23 3.52
CA LEU A 21 -10.50 1.86 2.36
C LEU A 21 -11.59 0.96 1.77
N ILE A 22 -12.44 1.54 0.92
CA ILE A 22 -13.31 0.77 0.03
C ILE A 22 -12.57 0.58 -1.30
N ALA A 23 -12.43 -0.66 -1.76
CA ALA A 23 -11.79 -0.96 -3.04
C ALA A 23 -12.50 -0.20 -4.18
N PRO A 24 -11.79 0.63 -4.97
CA PRO A 24 -12.43 1.50 -5.94
C PRO A 24 -13.02 0.72 -7.12
N ASP A 25 -13.83 1.37 -7.96
CA ASP A 25 -14.25 0.81 -9.27
C ASP A 25 -13.66 1.64 -10.42
N PRO A 26 -12.34 1.57 -10.66
CA PRO A 26 -11.66 2.42 -11.63
C PRO A 26 -12.16 2.20 -13.04
N LYS A 27 -12.22 3.30 -13.80
CA LYS A 27 -12.59 3.34 -15.22
C LYS A 27 -11.50 4.01 -16.04
N LEU A 28 -11.59 3.84 -17.36
CA LEU A 28 -10.81 4.67 -18.27
C LEU A 28 -11.15 6.15 -18.06
N PRO A 29 -10.16 7.05 -17.98
CA PRO A 29 -10.43 8.47 -17.96
C PRO A 29 -11.00 8.94 -19.31
N VAL A 30 -11.62 10.12 -19.33
CA VAL A 30 -12.12 10.72 -20.57
C VAL A 30 -10.96 10.89 -21.56
N GLY A 31 -11.08 10.29 -22.74
CA GLY A 31 -10.03 10.28 -23.76
C GLY A 31 -8.94 9.22 -23.56
N GLY A 32 -9.07 8.35 -22.55
CA GLY A 32 -8.16 7.21 -22.34
C GLY A 32 -8.29 6.15 -23.44
N ASN A 33 -7.15 5.60 -23.86
CA ASN A 33 -7.07 4.54 -24.86
C ASN A 33 -7.33 3.17 -24.21
N SER A 34 -8.37 2.47 -24.65
CA SER A 34 -8.72 1.11 -24.16
C SER A 34 -7.74 0.03 -24.59
N SER A 35 -6.78 0.35 -25.46
CA SER A 35 -5.69 -0.55 -25.86
C SER A 35 -4.43 -0.39 -25.00
N GLU A 36 -4.43 0.55 -24.06
CA GLU A 36 -3.37 0.74 -23.07
C GLU A 36 -3.79 0.15 -21.71
N THR A 37 -2.80 -0.21 -20.89
CA THR A 37 -3.04 -0.61 -19.51
C THR A 37 -3.02 0.60 -18.61
N TRP A 38 -4.00 0.71 -17.72
CA TRP A 38 -4.12 1.81 -16.75
C TRP A 38 -4.04 1.27 -15.33
N TYR A 39 -3.35 2.01 -14.47
CA TYR A 39 -2.99 1.56 -13.12
C TYR A 39 -3.48 2.53 -12.07
N GLY A 40 -3.40 2.11 -10.82
CA GLY A 40 -3.35 2.97 -9.66
C GLY A 40 -3.18 2.13 -8.40
N SER A 41 -2.68 2.74 -7.35
CA SER A 41 -2.38 2.04 -6.12
C SER A 41 -2.81 2.85 -4.91
N ALA A 42 -3.24 2.15 -3.86
CA ALA A 42 -3.51 2.72 -2.55
C ALA A 42 -2.77 1.89 -1.50
N TRP A 43 -1.98 2.56 -0.67
CA TRP A 43 -1.09 1.92 0.29
C TRP A 43 -0.93 2.70 1.59
N VAL A 44 -0.51 1.96 2.62
CA VAL A 44 0.00 2.54 3.87
C VAL A 44 1.49 2.23 4.00
N GLY A 45 2.24 3.15 4.60
CA GLY A 45 3.68 3.01 4.69
C GLY A 45 4.30 3.70 5.89
N ILE A 46 5.53 3.28 6.22
CA ILE A 46 6.41 3.95 7.19
C ILE A 46 7.67 4.38 6.46
N ASP A 47 8.11 5.61 6.72
CA ASP A 47 9.22 6.32 6.05
C ASP A 47 8.97 6.54 4.54
N GLY A 48 10.01 6.80 3.75
CA GLY A 48 9.92 7.08 2.31
C GLY A 48 9.90 8.56 1.92
N VAL A 49 9.65 9.48 2.87
CA VAL A 49 9.73 10.93 2.66
C VAL A 49 11.08 11.48 3.10
N GLY A 50 11.77 12.19 2.20
CA GLY A 50 13.04 12.88 2.48
C GLY A 50 14.11 12.61 1.41
N ASP A 51 15.36 13.01 1.70
CA ASP A 51 16.47 13.05 0.74
C ASP A 51 17.10 11.66 0.41
N GLY A 52 16.30 10.58 0.49
CA GLY A 52 16.73 9.24 0.08
C GLY A 52 17.55 8.46 1.11
N GLU A 53 17.59 8.90 2.37
CA GLU A 53 18.16 8.12 3.47
C GLU A 53 17.09 7.23 4.14
N GLY A 54 17.35 5.92 4.21
CA GLY A 54 16.45 4.93 4.83
C GLY A 54 15.77 4.00 3.83
N GLY A 55 14.75 3.30 4.30
CA GLY A 55 13.84 2.49 3.48
C GLY A 55 12.43 3.05 3.49
N LEU A 56 11.55 2.44 2.70
CA LEU A 56 10.10 2.67 2.75
C LEU A 56 9.44 1.31 2.92
N PHE A 57 8.84 1.08 4.07
CA PHE A 57 8.16 -0.18 4.39
C PHE A 57 6.66 -0.01 4.20
N GLN A 58 6.10 -0.67 3.18
CA GLN A 58 4.73 -0.41 2.74
C GLN A 58 4.03 -1.65 2.18
N ALA A 59 2.70 -1.59 2.23
CA ALA A 59 1.83 -2.55 1.56
C ALA A 59 0.57 -1.85 1.08
N GLY A 60 -0.01 -2.42 0.02
CA GLY A 60 -1.10 -1.78 -0.68
C GLY A 60 -1.93 -2.73 -1.52
N ILE A 61 -2.98 -2.16 -2.09
CA ILE A 61 -3.67 -2.76 -3.23
C ILE A 61 -3.34 -1.95 -4.48
N GLU A 62 -3.16 -2.65 -5.58
CA GLU A 62 -3.08 -2.09 -6.92
C GLU A 62 -4.34 -2.49 -7.69
N TRP A 63 -4.83 -1.59 -8.53
CA TRP A 63 -5.80 -1.90 -9.56
C TRP A 63 -5.21 -1.71 -10.95
N VAL A 64 -5.54 -2.64 -11.84
CA VAL A 64 -5.09 -2.66 -13.22
C VAL A 64 -6.30 -2.80 -14.14
N LEU A 65 -6.44 -1.87 -15.07
CA LEU A 65 -7.34 -1.95 -16.21
C LEU A 65 -6.54 -2.39 -17.43
N SER A 66 -6.59 -3.69 -17.74
CA SER A 66 -5.88 -4.26 -18.89
C SER A 66 -6.79 -4.36 -20.11
N PRO A 67 -6.28 -4.12 -21.33
CA PRO A 67 -7.03 -4.31 -22.56
C PRO A 67 -7.61 -5.72 -22.68
N THR A 68 -8.85 -5.84 -23.15
CA THR A 68 -9.49 -7.12 -23.46
C THR A 68 -10.47 -6.95 -24.63
N VAL A 69 -10.71 -8.03 -25.39
CA VAL A 69 -11.62 -8.00 -26.55
C VAL A 69 -12.92 -8.69 -26.18
N ASN A 70 -14.03 -7.97 -26.28
CA ASN A 70 -15.37 -8.51 -26.07
C ASN A 70 -16.18 -8.29 -27.35
N ASN A 71 -16.58 -9.38 -28.01
CA ASN A 71 -17.36 -9.35 -29.27
C ASN A 71 -16.75 -8.51 -30.41
N GLY A 72 -15.43 -8.40 -30.45
CA GLY A 72 -14.71 -7.61 -31.48
C GLY A 72 -14.43 -6.16 -31.07
N ASP A 73 -14.98 -5.69 -29.96
CA ASP A 73 -14.71 -4.36 -29.41
C ASP A 73 -13.62 -4.44 -28.33
N SER A 74 -12.63 -3.55 -28.42
CA SER A 74 -11.62 -3.35 -27.37
C SER A 74 -12.26 -2.70 -26.14
N THR A 75 -12.13 -3.35 -25.00
CA THR A 75 -12.63 -2.94 -23.68
C THR A 75 -11.52 -3.11 -22.65
N THR A 76 -11.80 -2.87 -21.37
CA THR A 76 -10.84 -3.08 -20.28
C THR A 76 -11.38 -4.07 -19.25
N LYS A 77 -10.49 -4.91 -18.72
CA LYS A 77 -10.76 -5.78 -17.58
C LYS A 77 -10.08 -5.20 -16.34
N LEU A 78 -10.85 -5.04 -15.27
CA LEU A 78 -10.33 -4.69 -13.95
C LEU A 78 -9.81 -5.92 -13.22
N THR A 79 -8.61 -5.81 -12.66
CA THR A 79 -8.03 -6.75 -11.70
C THR A 79 -7.42 -6.00 -10.54
N PHE A 80 -7.43 -6.61 -9.36
CA PHE A 80 -6.73 -6.14 -8.17
C PHE A 80 -5.56 -7.05 -7.84
N GLU A 81 -4.52 -6.47 -7.27
CA GLU A 81 -3.39 -7.21 -6.69
C GLU A 81 -3.02 -6.61 -5.33
N ALA A 82 -2.87 -7.46 -4.32
CA ALA A 82 -2.27 -7.09 -3.05
C ALA A 82 -0.76 -7.19 -3.15
N TRP A 83 -0.06 -6.14 -2.75
CA TRP A 83 1.39 -6.04 -2.92
C TRP A 83 2.06 -5.50 -1.67
N TYR A 84 3.37 -5.69 -1.63
CA TYR A 84 4.21 -5.17 -0.57
C TYR A 84 5.58 -4.75 -1.08
N GLU A 85 6.23 -3.82 -0.39
CA GLU A 85 7.54 -3.31 -0.79
C GLU A 85 8.38 -2.87 0.42
N TRP A 86 9.69 -3.06 0.31
CA TRP A 86 10.68 -2.40 1.15
C TRP A 86 11.72 -1.74 0.26
N LEU A 87 11.60 -0.43 0.01
CA LEU A 87 12.52 0.25 -0.89
C LEU A 87 13.98 0.13 -0.40
N PRO A 88 14.94 -0.07 -1.32
CA PRO A 88 14.84 0.10 -2.77
C PRO A 88 14.49 -1.17 -3.56
N GLU A 89 14.13 -2.29 -2.90
CA GLU A 89 13.66 -3.47 -3.64
C GLU A 89 12.34 -3.17 -4.34
N PRO A 90 12.06 -3.81 -5.49
CA PRO A 90 10.77 -3.65 -6.15
C PRO A 90 9.64 -4.20 -5.28
N PHE A 91 8.40 -3.75 -5.53
CA PHE A 91 7.25 -4.37 -4.92
C PHE A 91 7.06 -5.84 -5.38
N TYR A 92 6.48 -6.64 -4.50
CA TYR A 92 6.18 -8.05 -4.73
C TYR A 92 4.71 -8.33 -4.44
N SER A 93 4.17 -9.33 -5.15
CA SER A 93 2.84 -9.86 -4.87
C SER A 93 2.78 -10.47 -3.46
N MET A 94 1.75 -10.11 -2.68
CA MET A 94 1.46 -10.79 -1.41
C MET A 94 0.83 -12.18 -1.64
N GLY A 95 0.42 -12.50 -2.86
CA GLY A 95 -0.34 -13.70 -3.22
C GLY A 95 -1.83 -13.39 -3.43
N ASN A 96 -2.61 -14.43 -3.72
CA ASN A 96 -3.99 -14.25 -4.18
C ASN A 96 -4.94 -14.01 -3.01
N ILE A 97 -5.24 -12.74 -2.75
CA ILE A 97 -6.48 -12.30 -2.12
C ILE A 97 -7.42 -11.83 -3.24
N ALA A 98 -8.65 -12.35 -3.27
CA ALA A 98 -9.64 -11.93 -4.25
C ALA A 98 -10.29 -10.65 -3.76
N ILE A 99 -10.04 -9.54 -4.45
CA ILE A 99 -10.61 -8.22 -4.13
C ILE A 99 -11.52 -7.80 -5.29
N SER A 100 -12.69 -7.28 -4.94
CA SER A 100 -13.71 -6.75 -5.84
C SER A 100 -13.98 -5.28 -5.52
N PRO A 101 -14.46 -4.49 -6.51
CA PRO A 101 -14.92 -3.14 -6.24
C PRO A 101 -16.01 -3.13 -5.17
N GLY A 102 -15.88 -2.24 -4.18
CA GLY A 102 -16.80 -2.13 -3.05
C GLY A 102 -16.40 -2.93 -1.81
N ASP A 103 -15.40 -3.80 -1.89
CA ASP A 103 -14.90 -4.54 -0.72
C ASP A 103 -14.23 -3.60 0.29
N VAL A 104 -14.39 -3.89 1.58
CA VAL A 104 -13.80 -3.10 2.67
C VAL A 104 -12.43 -3.69 3.01
N ILE A 105 -11.37 -3.01 2.60
CA ILE A 105 -9.99 -3.48 2.71
C ILE A 105 -9.28 -2.74 3.83
N THR A 106 -8.77 -3.48 4.82
CA THR A 106 -7.84 -2.94 5.81
C THR A 106 -6.43 -3.40 5.52
N ILE A 107 -5.50 -2.44 5.59
CA ILE A 107 -4.08 -2.66 5.42
C ILE A 107 -3.39 -2.20 6.69
N GLN A 108 -2.48 -3.02 7.22
CA GLN A 108 -1.57 -2.57 8.26
C GLN A 108 -0.20 -3.16 8.09
N CYS A 109 0.79 -2.33 8.38
CA CYS A 109 2.19 -2.65 8.45
C CYS A 109 2.70 -2.40 9.86
N GLN A 110 3.45 -3.35 10.41
CA GLN A 110 4.04 -3.26 11.74
C GLN A 110 5.49 -3.75 11.73
N ALA A 111 6.41 -2.84 12.04
CA ALA A 111 7.83 -3.08 12.14
C ALA A 111 8.18 -3.61 13.55
N ALA A 112 8.58 -4.88 13.64
CA ALA A 112 9.02 -5.46 14.90
C ALA A 112 10.35 -4.84 15.35
N THR A 113 11.27 -4.63 14.40
CA THR A 113 12.51 -3.85 14.57
C THR A 113 12.63 -2.80 13.46
N ALA A 114 13.71 -2.04 13.43
CA ALA A 114 14.01 -1.15 12.29
C ALA A 114 14.26 -1.93 10.98
N SER A 115 14.61 -3.22 11.06
CA SER A 115 15.06 -4.02 9.92
C SER A 115 14.15 -5.20 9.56
N ASN A 116 13.03 -5.37 10.27
CA ASN A 116 12.02 -6.37 9.91
C ASN A 116 10.64 -5.99 10.44
N GLY A 117 9.63 -6.55 9.79
CA GLY A 117 8.24 -6.28 10.10
C GLY A 117 7.30 -7.23 9.36
N THR A 118 6.01 -6.97 9.54
CA THR A 118 4.94 -7.73 8.92
C THR A 118 3.89 -6.75 8.44
N CYS A 119 3.42 -6.94 7.21
CA CYS A 119 2.22 -6.29 6.72
C CYS A 119 1.16 -7.34 6.47
N TRP A 120 -0.09 -6.92 6.62
CA TRP A 120 -1.26 -7.70 6.33
C TRP A 120 -2.28 -6.86 5.58
N ILE A 121 -3.03 -7.53 4.71
CA ILE A 121 -4.15 -6.99 3.98
C ILE A 121 -5.32 -7.93 4.22
N GLY A 122 -6.39 -7.38 4.79
CA GLY A 122 -7.63 -8.10 5.07
C GLY A 122 -8.78 -7.49 4.29
N ASP A 123 -9.52 -8.34 3.60
CA ASP A 123 -10.82 -8.00 3.03
C ASP A 123 -11.90 -8.36 4.06
N GLN A 124 -12.45 -7.35 4.72
CA GLN A 124 -13.49 -7.53 5.73
C GLN A 124 -14.81 -8.01 5.12
N SER A 125 -15.04 -7.76 3.83
CA SER A 125 -16.26 -8.15 3.11
C SER A 125 -16.30 -9.65 2.86
N THR A 126 -15.15 -10.28 2.63
CA THR A 126 -15.03 -11.74 2.41
C THR A 126 -14.45 -12.51 3.60
N GLY A 127 -13.78 -11.82 4.53
CA GLY A 127 -13.00 -12.43 5.61
C GLY A 127 -11.64 -12.97 5.16
N ALA A 128 -11.24 -12.75 3.90
CA ALA A 128 -9.96 -13.18 3.39
C ALA A 128 -8.83 -12.31 3.95
N VAL A 129 -7.69 -12.93 4.29
CA VAL A 129 -6.52 -12.23 4.83
C VAL A 129 -5.27 -12.79 4.18
N VAL A 130 -4.34 -11.89 3.84
CA VAL A 130 -2.99 -12.21 3.41
C VAL A 130 -2.00 -11.44 4.25
N SER A 131 -0.85 -12.05 4.56
CA SER A 131 0.23 -11.42 5.32
C SER A 131 1.59 -11.81 4.78
N LYS A 132 2.57 -10.91 4.92
CA LYS A 132 3.98 -11.17 4.59
C LYS A 132 4.89 -10.64 5.69
N ASN A 133 5.97 -11.39 5.92
CA ASN A 133 7.08 -10.93 6.74
C ASN A 133 8.15 -10.33 5.83
N PHE A 134 8.79 -9.28 6.33
CA PHE A 134 9.70 -8.43 5.59
C PHE A 134 11.05 -8.39 6.30
N GLN A 135 12.09 -8.20 5.52
CA GLN A 135 13.41 -7.83 6.01
C GLN A 135 13.91 -6.66 5.18
N SER A 136 14.56 -5.72 5.87
CA SER A 136 15.30 -4.64 5.23
C SER A 136 16.37 -5.23 4.31
N PRO A 137 16.49 -4.76 3.06
CA PRO A 137 17.46 -5.30 2.10
C PRO A 137 18.90 -5.01 2.50
N SER A 138 19.13 -3.95 3.29
CA SER A 138 20.44 -3.64 3.85
C SER A 138 20.32 -2.73 5.08
N ILE A 139 21.36 -2.65 5.91
CA ILE A 139 21.40 -1.75 7.08
C ILE A 139 21.14 -0.28 6.69
N GLY A 140 21.50 0.13 5.46
CA GLY A 140 21.23 1.47 4.94
C GLY A 140 19.74 1.77 4.71
N ASN A 141 18.91 0.74 4.66
CA ASN A 141 17.47 0.82 4.40
C ASN A 141 16.61 0.49 5.61
N ASP A 142 17.22 0.35 6.79
CA ASP A 142 16.49 0.19 8.04
C ASP A 142 15.62 1.41 8.31
N LEU A 143 14.40 1.17 8.79
CA LEU A 143 13.43 2.20 9.12
C LEU A 143 13.98 3.13 10.20
N LYS A 144 13.71 4.41 10.00
CA LYS A 144 13.89 5.46 10.99
C LYS A 144 12.59 5.72 11.75
N GLY A 145 11.44 5.43 11.13
CA GLY A 145 10.12 5.66 11.68
C GLY A 145 9.78 7.15 11.79
N HIS A 146 10.30 7.97 10.89
CA HIS A 146 10.00 9.41 10.83
C HIS A 146 8.60 9.69 10.30
N ASN A 147 8.09 8.85 9.39
CA ASN A 147 6.82 9.10 8.72
C ASN A 147 5.88 7.89 8.82
N ALA A 148 4.58 8.18 8.91
CA ALA A 148 3.50 7.22 8.66
C ALA A 148 2.54 7.83 7.62
N GLU A 149 2.16 7.03 6.63
CA GLU A 149 1.56 7.54 5.40
C GLU A 149 0.37 6.71 4.93
N TRP A 150 -0.60 7.39 4.30
CA TRP A 150 -1.77 6.81 3.64
C TRP A 150 -1.90 7.46 2.27
N ILE A 151 -1.50 6.74 1.22
CA ILE A 151 -1.21 7.31 -0.08
C ILE A 151 -2.03 6.63 -1.17
N VAL A 152 -2.44 7.44 -2.15
CA VAL A 152 -2.84 7.02 -3.49
C VAL A 152 -1.73 7.43 -4.45
N GLU A 153 -1.30 6.49 -5.29
CA GLU A 153 -0.13 6.67 -6.14
C GLU A 153 -0.38 6.29 -7.60
N LYS A 154 0.19 7.12 -8.47
CA LYS A 154 0.41 6.84 -9.88
C LYS A 154 1.74 6.08 -10.02
N LEU A 155 1.67 4.76 -10.08
CA LEU A 155 2.85 3.92 -10.33
C LEU A 155 3.38 4.13 -11.76
N SER A 156 4.70 3.95 -11.91
CA SER A 156 5.38 3.92 -13.20
C SER A 156 5.61 2.47 -13.61
N TYR A 157 5.15 2.08 -14.79
CA TYR A 157 5.50 0.80 -15.39
C TYR A 157 6.28 1.01 -16.68
N ASN A 158 7.54 0.59 -16.71
CA ASN A 158 8.44 0.79 -17.86
C ASN A 158 8.55 2.26 -18.34
N GLY A 159 8.34 3.23 -17.44
CA GLY A 159 8.35 4.66 -17.77
C GLY A 159 7.02 5.21 -18.29
N GLU A 160 5.99 4.37 -18.41
CA GLU A 160 4.62 4.78 -18.72
C GLU A 160 3.83 5.04 -17.44
N TYR A 161 2.97 6.05 -17.50
CA TYR A 161 2.17 6.50 -16.37
C TYR A 161 0.72 6.71 -16.80
N HIS A 162 0.01 5.61 -17.04
CA HIS A 162 -1.43 5.63 -17.29
C HIS A 162 -2.17 5.46 -15.96
N PHE A 163 -2.87 6.51 -15.52
CA PHE A 163 -3.54 6.53 -14.24
C PHE A 163 -5.04 6.42 -14.42
N ALA A 164 -5.62 5.32 -13.96
CA ALA A 164 -7.04 5.06 -14.11
C ALA A 164 -7.86 6.12 -13.36
N ASN A 165 -9.07 6.41 -13.85
CA ASN A 165 -10.02 7.21 -13.10
C ASN A 165 -10.67 6.34 -12.03
N PHE A 166 -10.13 6.35 -10.82
CA PHE A 166 -10.63 5.60 -9.66
C PHE A 166 -11.76 6.31 -8.90
N GLY A 167 -12.19 7.50 -9.36
CA GLY A 167 -13.17 8.31 -8.64
C GLY A 167 -12.60 8.86 -7.34
N THR A 168 -12.92 8.22 -6.22
CA THR A 168 -12.45 8.63 -4.89
C THR A 168 -11.98 7.42 -4.11
N VAL A 169 -10.80 7.54 -3.51
CA VAL A 169 -10.33 6.65 -2.45
C VAL A 169 -10.34 7.46 -1.16
N GLU A 170 -11.09 6.99 -0.18
CA GLU A 170 -11.13 7.55 1.16
C GLU A 170 -10.47 6.56 2.12
N TRP A 171 -9.53 7.05 2.91
CA TRP A 171 -8.95 6.30 4.02
C TRP A 171 -9.74 6.61 5.29
N PHE A 172 -10.18 5.57 5.98
CA PHE A 172 -10.84 5.63 7.28
C PHE A 172 -10.21 4.62 8.25
N ASP A 173 -10.54 4.75 9.54
CA ASP A 173 -9.91 4.01 10.63
C ASP A 173 -8.37 4.07 10.61
N CYS A 174 -7.84 5.24 10.20
CA CYS A 174 -6.41 5.50 10.15
C CYS A 174 -5.81 5.53 11.56
N ALA A 175 -4.78 4.72 11.78
CA ALA A 175 -4.02 4.71 13.02
C ALA A 175 -2.53 4.52 12.75
N ALA A 176 -1.68 5.17 13.56
CA ALA A 176 -0.24 4.95 13.54
C ALA A 176 0.29 4.81 14.97
N GLY A 177 1.12 3.80 15.20
CA GLY A 177 1.71 3.51 16.50
C GLY A 177 3.13 4.04 16.58
N THR A 178 3.46 4.74 17.67
CA THR A 178 4.80 5.26 17.95
C THR A 178 5.44 4.59 19.17
N ARG A 179 6.78 4.53 19.18
CA ARG A 179 7.60 4.15 20.34
C ARG A 179 8.63 5.23 20.65
N THR A 180 9.09 5.31 21.89
CA THR A 180 10.20 6.21 22.26
C THR A 180 11.50 5.78 21.60
N VAL A 181 12.38 6.70 21.22
CA VAL A 181 13.74 6.40 20.72
C VAL A 181 14.74 6.36 21.90
N PRO A 182 15.64 5.35 22.04
CA PRO A 182 15.76 4.11 21.27
C PRO A 182 14.94 2.98 21.94
N GLY A 183 13.72 2.75 21.46
CA GLY A 183 12.79 1.79 22.04
C GLY A 183 13.03 0.40 21.49
N ASN A 184 13.45 -0.52 22.38
CA ASN A 184 13.57 -1.93 22.08
C ASN A 184 12.19 -2.58 21.96
N ALA A 185 11.94 -3.19 20.80
CA ALA A 185 10.79 -4.01 20.39
C ALA A 185 9.44 -3.29 20.30
N ALA A 186 8.73 -3.53 19.19
CA ALA A 186 7.32 -3.16 19.07
C ALA A 186 6.46 -4.00 20.03
N PRO A 187 5.33 -3.47 20.54
CA PRO A 187 4.32 -4.29 21.21
C PRO A 187 3.83 -5.43 20.28
N PRO A 188 3.19 -6.48 20.83
CA PRO A 188 2.66 -7.58 20.02
C PRO A 188 1.76 -7.06 18.90
N PHE A 189 1.77 -7.79 17.80
CA PHE A 189 0.95 -7.49 16.63
C PHE A 189 -0.52 -7.66 16.99
N LEU A 190 -1.31 -6.60 16.81
CA LEU A 190 -2.76 -6.64 17.03
C LEU A 190 -3.43 -6.91 15.68
N TYR A 191 -4.27 -7.94 15.62
CA TYR A 191 -5.13 -8.17 14.46
C TYR A 191 -6.34 -7.23 14.52
N PRO A 192 -6.94 -6.89 13.37
CA PRO A 192 -8.20 -6.17 13.37
C PRO A 192 -9.27 -7.03 14.07
N GLY A 193 -9.79 -6.53 15.20
CA GLY A 193 -10.78 -7.22 16.03
C GLY A 193 -10.26 -7.78 17.36
N ASP A 194 -8.95 -7.65 17.65
CA ASP A 194 -8.37 -7.88 18.99
C ASP A 194 -8.59 -6.69 19.95
#